data_AF-A0A2V5TAB0-F1
#
_entry.id   AF-A0A2V5TAB0-F1
#
_cell.length_a   1.000
_cell.length_b   1.000
_cell.length_c   1.000
_cell.angle_alpha   90.00
_cell.angle_beta   90.00
_cell.angle_gamma   90.00
#
_symmetry.space_group_name_H-M   'P 1'
#
loop_
_entity.id
_entity.type
_entity.pdbx_description
1 polymer ?
#
loop_
_entity_poly.entity_id
_entity_poly.type
_entity_poly.pdbx_seq_one_letter_code
_entity_poly.pdbx_strand_id
1 'polypeptide(L)' 'MSVDLNADLGEGAGHDAELFELISSANIATGFHAGDADTMQAAVLTAKARGVAVGAHPSLF' A
#
# COMPACT_ATOMS: atom_id res chain seq x y z
N MET A 1 8.51 22.86 -6.31
CA MET A 1 8.31 22.32 -4.95
C MET A 1 7.43 21.10 -5.11
N SER A 2 7.89 19.92 -4.70
CA SER A 2 7.12 18.67 -4.74
C SER A 2 7.10 18.05 -3.34
N VAL A 3 6.02 17.34 -3.02
CA VAL A 3 5.85 16.62 -1.76
C VAL A 3 5.43 15.19 -2.08
N ASP A 4 5.88 14.24 -1.28
CA ASP A 4 5.40 12.86 -1.31
C ASP A 4 4.12 12.75 -0.46
N LEU A 5 3.09 12.11 -1.02
CA LEU A 5 1.89 11.73 -0.28
C LEU A 5 1.87 10.21 -0.18
N ASN A 6 1.80 9.70 1.05
CA ASN A 6 1.72 8.27 1.32
C ASN A 6 0.44 7.89 2.06
N ALA A 7 0.06 6.62 1.92
CA ALA A 7 -1.00 5.97 2.67
C ALA A 7 -0.61 4.52 2.97
N ASP A 8 -1.14 4.00 4.07
CA ASP A 8 -1.01 2.59 4.46
C ASP A 8 -2.07 1.77 3.72
N LEU A 9 -1.63 0.71 3.04
CA LEU A 9 -2.42 -0.09 2.10
C LEU A 9 -2.09 -1.58 2.24
N GLY A 10 -2.87 -2.44 1.56
CA GLY A 10 -2.77 -3.88 1.69
C GLY A 10 -3.33 -4.42 3.02
N GLU A 11 -3.98 -3.56 3.81
CA GLU A 11 -4.55 -3.88 5.14
C GLU A 11 -5.96 -4.49 5.07
N GLY A 12 -6.61 -4.46 3.90
CA GLY A 12 -7.97 -5.01 3.72
C GLY A 12 -9.10 -4.07 4.17
N ALA A 13 -8.84 -2.76 4.28
CA ALA A 13 -9.82 -1.75 4.69
C ALA A 13 -10.76 -1.28 3.56
N GLY A 14 -10.59 -1.77 2.33
CA GLY A 14 -11.57 -1.66 1.24
C GLY A 14 -11.47 -0.43 0.33
N HIS A 15 -10.53 0.49 0.57
CA HIS A 15 -10.39 1.74 -0.21
C HIS A 15 -9.04 1.90 -0.91
N ASP A 16 -8.27 0.81 -1.04
CA ASP A 16 -6.92 0.86 -1.59
C ASP A 16 -6.92 1.34 -3.05
N ALA A 17 -7.88 0.88 -3.84
CA ALA A 17 -7.95 1.18 -5.27
C ALA A 17 -8.12 2.68 -5.55
N GLU A 18 -8.95 3.35 -4.75
CA GLU A 18 -9.19 4.79 -4.80
C GLU A 18 -8.00 5.57 -4.24
N LEU A 19 -7.37 5.10 -3.17
CA LEU A 19 -6.20 5.76 -2.58
C LEU A 19 -5.00 5.74 -3.51
N PHE A 20 -4.79 4.66 -4.27
CA PHE A 20 -3.71 4.59 -5.26
C PHE A 20 -3.84 5.63 -6.40
N GLU A 21 -4.99 6.30 -6.57
CA GLU A 21 -5.16 7.39 -7.54
C GLU A 21 -4.62 8.73 -7.04
N LEU A 22 -4.36 8.85 -5.73
CA LEU A 22 -4.10 10.12 -5.06
C LEU A 22 -2.67 10.21 -4.50
N ILE A 23 -2.01 9.08 -4.25
CA ILE A 23 -0.72 8.99 -3.53
C ILE A 23 0.46 8.80 -4.48
N SER A 24 1.66 9.14 -4.00
CA SER A 24 2.93 8.88 -4.69
C SER A 24 3.70 7.70 -4.09
N SER A 25 3.45 7.34 -2.84
CA SER A 25 4.04 6.18 -2.17
C SER A 25 2.98 5.37 -1.41
N ALA A 26 3.13 4.04 -1.35
CA ALA A 26 2.26 3.14 -0.62
C ALA A 26 3.06 2.34 0.42
N ASN A 27 2.64 2.39 1.68
CA ASN A 27 3.20 1.55 2.74
C ASN A 27 2.36 0.27 2.81
N ILE A 28 2.87 -0.84 2.29
CA ILE A 28 2.10 -2.09 2.18
C ILE A 28 2.32 -2.92 3.44
N ALA A 29 1.21 -3.31 4.10
CA ALA A 29 1.20 -4.17 5.27
C ALA A 29 2.01 -5.47 5.05
N THR A 30 2.59 -6.02 6.12
CA THR A 30 3.48 -7.20 6.01
C THR A 30 2.96 -8.44 6.75
N GLY A 31 1.66 -8.55 6.98
CA GLY A 31 1.01 -9.78 7.46
C GLY A 31 1.03 -10.03 8.97
N PHE A 32 1.43 -9.04 9.78
CA PHE A 32 1.34 -9.14 11.25
C PHE A 32 0.06 -8.46 11.76
N HIS A 33 0.01 -7.13 11.83
CA HIS A 33 -1.21 -6.44 12.27
C HIS A 33 -2.34 -6.51 11.23
N ALA A 34 -1.99 -6.58 9.95
CA ALA A 34 -2.92 -6.64 8.83
C ALA A 34 -2.24 -7.17 7.56
N GLY A 35 -3.09 -7.48 6.58
CA GLY A 35 -2.69 -8.02 5.29
C GLY A 35 -2.37 -9.52 5.31
N ASP A 36 -2.35 -10.10 4.13
CA ASP A 36 -1.89 -11.46 3.86
C ASP A 36 -1.14 -11.51 2.53
N ALA A 37 -0.66 -12.68 2.12
CA ALA A 37 0.11 -12.81 0.89
C ALA A 37 -0.67 -12.34 -0.36
N ASP A 38 -1.99 -12.54 -0.39
CA ASP A 38 -2.84 -12.17 -1.52
C ASP A 38 -3.10 -10.66 -1.55
N THR A 39 -3.42 -10.05 -0.40
CA THR A 39 -3.62 -8.58 -0.32
C THR A 39 -2.32 -7.82 -0.59
N MET A 40 -1.19 -8.31 -0.07
CA MET A 40 0.13 -7.75 -0.34
C MET A 40 0.48 -7.81 -1.82
N GLN A 41 0.26 -8.97 -2.47
CA GLN A 41 0.52 -9.12 -3.90
C GLN A 41 -0.36 -8.18 -4.72
N ALA A 42 -1.66 -8.09 -4.41
CA ALA A 42 -2.58 -7.20 -5.10
C ALA A 42 -2.16 -5.72 -4.96
N ALA A 43 -1.75 -5.29 -3.77
CA ALA A 43 -1.28 -3.93 -3.52
C ALA A 43 0.02 -3.63 -4.30
N VAL A 44 1.01 -4.54 -4.32
CA VAL A 44 2.26 -4.37 -5.08
C VAL A 44 1.99 -4.27 -6.58
N LEU A 45 1.11 -5.13 -7.12
CA LEU A 45 0.75 -5.11 -8.54
C LEU A 45 0.03 -3.80 -8.91
N THR A 46 -0.84 -3.31 -8.03
CA THR A 46 -1.57 -2.05 -8.24
C THR A 46 -0.63 -0.86 -8.19
N ALA A 47 0.29 -0.81 -7.21
CA ALA A 47 1.31 0.22 -7.11
C ALA A 47 2.17 0.29 -8.38
N LYS A 48 2.62 -0.87 -8.88
CA LYS A 48 3.36 -0.97 -10.14
C LYS A 48 2.56 -0.45 -11.33
N ALA A 49 1.28 -0.80 -11.44
CA ALA A 49 0.42 -0.37 -12.54
C ALA A 49 0.17 1.14 -12.56
N ARG A 50 0.13 1.77 -11.38
CA ARG A 50 -0.13 3.21 -11.22
C ARG A 50 1.13 4.06 -11.04
N GLY A 51 2.32 3.45 -11.03
CA GLY A 51 3.58 4.17 -10.86
C GLY A 51 3.83 4.72 -9.45
N VAL A 52 3.18 4.12 -8.45
CA VAL A 52 3.32 4.47 -7.03
C VAL A 52 4.51 3.73 -6.43
N ALA A 53 5.34 4.41 -5.64
CA ALA A 53 6.47 3.79 -4.95
C ALA A 53 6.00 2.83 -3.86
N VAL A 54 6.72 1.72 -3.67
CA VAL A 54 6.36 0.69 -2.67
C VAL A 54 7.29 0.77 -1.47
N GLY A 55 6.73 0.88 -0.27
CA GLY A 55 7.39 0.71 1.02
C GLY A 55 6.78 -0.44 1.82
N ALA A 56 7.54 -1.01 2.75
CA ALA A 56 7.03 -2.01 3.69
C ALA A 56 6.44 -1.32 4.92
N HIS A 57 5.30 -1.82 5.41
CA HIS A 57 4.65 -1.36 6.64
C HIS A 57 4.67 -2.47 7.72
N PRO A 58 5.83 -2.72 8.35
CA PRO A 58 5.96 -3.74 9.38
C PRO A 58 5.31 -3.29 10.69
N SER A 59 4.87 -4.27 11.49
CA SER A 59 4.32 -4.03 12.81
C SER A 59 4.81 -5.06 13.82
N LEU A 60 4.45 -4.83 15.09
CA LEU A 60 4.42 -5.87 16.10
C LEU A 60 3.19 -6.78 15.87
N PHE A 61 3.12 -7.85 16.66
CA PHE A 61 1.98 -8.78 16.71
C PHE A 61 0.71 -8.11 17.24
#